data_AF-A0A7H8UGU5-F1
#
_entry.id   AF-A0A7H8UGU5-F1
#
_cell.length_a   1.000
_cell.length_b   1.000
_cell.length_c   1.000
_cell.angle_alpha   90.00
_cell.angle_beta   90.00
_cell.angle_gamma   90.00
#
_symmetry.space_group_name_H-M   'P 1'
#
loop_
_entity.id
_entity.type
_entity.pdbx_description
1 polymer ?
#
loop_
_entity_poly.entity_id
_entity_poly.type
_entity_poly.pdbx_seq_one_letter_code
_entity_poly.pdbx_strand_id
1 'polypeptide(L)'
;MSQINPVSAAALAAYSSASDEENATGSNFNTKVLDFFKQNQPEGSLNEVLAQLKNLAAPGEKISMQQLNSAILIADGTLRKDPEYKTYTDSTLDRMTTQMLGVNMFYNNMLYKSFTKTDDDTSL
;
A
#
# COMPACT_ATOMS: atom_id res chain seq x y z
N MET A 1 1.66 28.28 -21.73
CA MET A 1 1.15 28.04 -20.37
C MET A 1 0.21 26.85 -20.43
N SER A 2 0.68 25.67 -20.04
CA SER A 2 -0.11 24.43 -20.12
C SER A 2 -1.10 24.38 -18.95
N GLN A 3 -2.39 24.32 -19.28
CA GLN A 3 -3.45 24.15 -18.30
C GLN A 3 -3.39 22.73 -17.73
N ILE A 4 -3.22 22.61 -16.42
CA ILE A 4 -3.37 21.34 -15.71
C ILE A 4 -4.87 21.10 -15.59
N ASN A 5 -5.38 20.06 -16.26
CA ASN A 5 -6.76 19.62 -16.10
C ASN A 5 -7.00 19.23 -14.64
N PRO A 6 -8.01 19.80 -13.96
CA PRO A 6 -8.38 19.34 -12.63
C PRO A 6 -8.98 17.94 -12.78
N VAL A 7 -8.27 16.93 -12.29
CA VAL A 7 -8.82 15.58 -12.17
C VAL A 7 -10.01 15.69 -11.22
N SER A 8 -11.22 15.65 -11.78
CA SER A 8 -12.46 15.81 -11.02
C SER A 8 -12.53 14.75 -9.92
N ALA A 9 -13.05 15.11 -8.74
CA ALA A 9 -13.27 14.18 -7.64
C ALA A 9 -14.09 12.94 -8.07
N ALA A 10 -14.86 13.04 -9.15
CA ALA A 10 -15.56 11.92 -9.77
C ALA A 10 -14.63 10.88 -10.43
N ALA A 11 -13.48 11.29 -11.01
CA ALA A 11 -12.48 10.36 -11.54
C ALA A 11 -11.68 9.70 -10.40
N LEU A 12 -11.51 10.41 -9.28
CA LEU A 12 -10.96 9.87 -8.04
C LEU A 12 -11.94 8.85 -7.39
N ALA A 13 -13.23 9.14 -7.42
CA ALA A 13 -14.27 8.22 -6.95
C ALA A 13 -14.42 7.01 -7.89
N ALA A 14 -14.26 7.17 -9.20
CA ALA A 14 -14.39 6.07 -10.16
C ALA A 14 -13.28 5.01 -10.02
N TYR A 15 -12.04 5.39 -9.65
CA TYR A 15 -11.05 4.37 -9.26
C TYR A 15 -11.44 3.65 -7.98
N SER A 16 -12.16 4.32 -7.06
CA SER A 16 -12.60 3.74 -5.79
C SER A 16 -13.76 2.77 -6.02
N SER A 17 -14.65 3.08 -6.97
CA SER A 17 -15.84 2.29 -7.30
C SER A 17 -15.60 1.11 -8.24
N ALA A 18 -14.46 1.08 -8.96
CA ALA A 18 -14.08 -0.07 -9.78
C ALA A 18 -13.52 -1.26 -8.95
N SER A 19 -13.49 -1.13 -7.62
CA SER A 19 -12.94 -2.15 -6.70
C SER A 19 -13.95 -3.20 -6.26
N ASP A 20 -15.25 -3.01 -6.53
CA ASP A 20 -16.30 -3.74 -5.80
C ASP A 20 -16.67 -5.12 -6.35
N GLU A 21 -16.24 -5.48 -7.57
CA GLU A 21 -16.61 -6.79 -8.17
C GLU A 21 -15.50 -7.87 -8.07
N GLU A 22 -14.29 -7.54 -7.58
CA GLU A 22 -13.25 -8.53 -7.18
C GLU A 22 -13.07 -8.65 -5.64
N ASN A 23 -13.95 -8.00 -4.85
CA ASN A 23 -13.68 -7.62 -3.45
C ASN A 23 -14.10 -8.64 -2.36
N ALA A 24 -14.67 -9.79 -2.70
CA ALA A 24 -15.24 -10.70 -1.70
C ALA A 24 -14.17 -11.34 -0.78
N THR A 25 -12.96 -11.61 -1.28
CA THR A 25 -11.82 -12.12 -0.50
C THR A 25 -10.98 -10.99 0.11
N GLY A 26 -10.85 -9.86 -0.60
CA GLY A 26 -10.06 -8.70 -0.16
C GLY A 26 -10.56 -8.08 1.14
N SER A 27 -11.88 -7.95 1.31
CA SER A 27 -12.50 -7.41 2.53
C SER A 27 -12.18 -8.25 3.78
N ASN A 28 -12.19 -9.58 3.66
CA ASN A 28 -11.88 -10.47 4.77
C ASN A 28 -10.39 -10.43 5.14
N PHE A 29 -9.50 -10.46 4.15
CA PHE A 29 -8.05 -10.37 4.40
C PHE A 29 -7.68 -9.04 5.05
N ASN A 30 -8.22 -7.91 4.57
CA ASN A 30 -7.99 -6.60 5.18
C ASN A 30 -8.42 -6.56 6.65
N THR A 31 -9.56 -7.17 6.97
CA THR A 31 -10.04 -7.27 8.35
C THR A 31 -9.08 -8.08 9.22
N LYS A 32 -8.61 -9.24 8.74
CA LYS A 32 -7.61 -10.05 9.46
C LYS A 32 -6.31 -9.29 9.70
N VAL A 33 -5.84 -8.53 8.71
CA VAL A 33 -4.63 -7.70 8.83
C VAL A 33 -4.83 -6.61 9.88
N LEU A 34 -5.97 -5.92 9.86
CA LEU A 34 -6.32 -4.92 10.88
C LEU A 34 -6.33 -5.54 12.29
N ASP A 35 -7.02 -6.66 12.47
CA ASP A 35 -7.11 -7.36 13.75
C ASP A 35 -5.74 -7.83 14.23
N PHE A 36 -4.91 -8.32 13.32
CA PHE A 36 -3.53 -8.69 13.62
C PHE A 36 -2.71 -7.50 14.16
N PHE A 37 -2.81 -6.34 13.52
CA PHE A 37 -2.13 -5.13 14.00
C PHE A 37 -2.64 -4.66 15.36
N LYS A 38 -3.95 -4.73 15.61
CA LYS A 38 -4.53 -4.39 16.91
C LYS A 38 -4.02 -5.29 18.03
N GLN A 39 -4.01 -6.60 17.79
CA GLN A 39 -3.68 -7.60 18.80
C GLN A 39 -2.18 -7.70 19.07
N ASN A 40 -1.36 -7.59 18.04
CA ASN A 40 0.06 -7.96 18.14
C ASN A 40 1.01 -6.77 18.05
N GLN A 41 0.57 -5.62 17.53
CA GLN A 41 1.41 -4.45 17.29
C GLN A 41 2.82 -4.83 16.76
N PRO A 42 2.89 -5.62 15.67
CA PRO A 42 4.14 -6.22 15.22
C PRO A 42 5.21 -5.15 14.96
N GLU A 43 6.40 -5.41 15.47
CA GLU A 43 7.60 -4.58 15.26
C GLU A 43 8.62 -5.31 14.39
N GLY A 44 9.61 -4.57 13.87
CA GLY A 44 10.69 -5.11 13.05
C GLY A 44 10.75 -4.51 11.65
N SER A 45 11.32 -5.27 10.72
CA SER A 45 11.44 -4.89 9.31
C SER A 45 10.13 -5.12 8.57
N LEU A 46 9.89 -4.32 7.52
CA LEU A 46 8.71 -4.49 6.65
C LEU A 46 8.61 -5.92 6.08
N ASN A 47 9.73 -6.54 5.72
CA ASN A 47 9.75 -7.90 5.17
C ASN A 47 9.30 -8.96 6.20
N GLU A 48 9.67 -8.82 7.46
CA GLU A 48 9.24 -9.73 8.53
C GLU A 48 7.74 -9.60 8.77
N VAL A 49 7.23 -8.38 8.84
CA VAL A 49 5.79 -8.13 8.98
C VAL A 49 5.03 -8.67 7.77
N LEU A 50 5.50 -8.41 6.55
CA LEU A 50 4.87 -8.96 5.34
C LEU A 50 4.83 -10.50 5.33
N ALA A 51 5.88 -11.16 5.83
CA ALA A 51 5.89 -12.62 5.96
C ALA A 51 4.84 -13.11 6.96
N GLN A 52 4.66 -12.39 8.08
CA GLN A 52 3.62 -12.70 9.07
C GLN A 52 2.22 -12.49 8.49
N LEU A 53 1.98 -11.39 7.78
CA LEU A 53 0.68 -11.09 7.17
C LEU A 53 0.29 -12.12 6.10
N LYS A 54 1.25 -12.65 5.34
CA LYS A 54 0.99 -13.74 4.38
C LYS A 54 0.42 -14.99 5.03
N ASN A 55 0.77 -15.26 6.29
CA ASN A 55 0.25 -16.42 7.04
C ASN A 55 -1.21 -16.24 7.49
N LEU A 56 -1.79 -15.05 7.34
CA LEU A 56 -3.21 -14.79 7.66
C LEU A 56 -4.16 -15.20 6.52
N ALA A 57 -3.60 -15.45 5.33
CA ALA A 57 -4.35 -15.90 4.16
C ALA A 57 -5.01 -17.26 4.41
N ALA A 58 -6.17 -17.51 3.81
CA ALA A 58 -6.81 -18.82 3.90
C ALA A 58 -5.95 -19.90 3.19
N PRO A 59 -6.07 -21.19 3.57
CA PRO A 59 -5.38 -22.27 2.87
C PRO A 59 -5.70 -22.26 1.37
N GLY A 60 -4.67 -22.21 0.52
CA GLY A 60 -4.80 -22.14 -0.94
C GLY A 60 -5.01 -20.74 -1.51
N GLU A 61 -5.19 -19.72 -0.67
CA GLU A 61 -5.30 -18.32 -1.09
C GLU A 61 -3.91 -17.75 -1.37
N LYS A 62 -3.74 -17.13 -2.55
CA LYS A 62 -2.51 -16.43 -2.92
C LYS A 62 -2.75 -14.93 -2.80
N ILE A 63 -2.09 -14.30 -1.83
CA ILE A 63 -2.15 -12.86 -1.65
C ILE A 63 -1.02 -12.20 -2.45
N SER A 64 -1.40 -11.29 -3.35
CA SER A 64 -0.44 -10.49 -4.11
C SER A 64 0.23 -9.43 -3.24
N MET A 65 1.39 -8.94 -3.67
CA MET A 65 2.06 -7.84 -2.96
C MET A 65 1.21 -6.56 -2.93
N GLN A 66 0.42 -6.31 -3.99
CA GLN A 66 -0.51 -5.18 -4.02
C GLN A 66 -1.62 -5.33 -2.98
N GLN A 67 -2.17 -6.53 -2.80
CA GLN A 67 -3.18 -6.81 -1.79
C GLN A 67 -2.62 -6.63 -0.37
N LEU A 68 -1.40 -7.12 -0.11
CA LEU A 68 -0.70 -6.88 1.15
C LEU A 68 -0.50 -5.38 1.40
N ASN A 69 -0.03 -4.66 0.39
CA ASN A 69 0.23 -3.24 0.52
C ASN A 69 -1.05 -2.45 0.81
N SER A 70 -2.14 -2.78 0.10
CA SER A 70 -3.45 -2.19 0.34
C SER A 70 -3.95 -2.49 1.75
N ALA A 71 -3.85 -3.74 2.21
CA ALA A 71 -4.29 -4.15 3.54
C ALA A 71 -3.55 -3.39 4.66
N ILE A 72 -2.23 -3.22 4.53
CA ILE A 72 -1.44 -2.45 5.50
C ILE A 72 -1.86 -0.97 5.51
N LEU A 73 -2.03 -0.34 4.34
CA LEU A 73 -2.43 1.06 4.26
C LEU A 73 -3.83 1.30 4.83
N ILE A 74 -4.77 0.38 4.58
CA ILE A 74 -6.12 0.42 5.16
C ILE A 74 -6.04 0.25 6.68
N ALA A 75 -5.24 -0.68 7.18
CA ALA A 75 -5.06 -0.90 8.61
C ALA A 75 -4.46 0.33 9.29
N ASP A 76 -3.37 0.89 8.75
CA ASP A 76 -2.74 2.12 9.26
C ASP A 76 -3.74 3.30 9.27
N GLY A 77 -4.42 3.55 8.15
CA GLY A 77 -5.43 4.61 8.07
C GLY A 77 -6.61 4.43 9.04
N THR A 78 -6.92 3.19 9.42
CA THR A 78 -7.95 2.88 10.42
C THR A 78 -7.43 3.12 11.83
N LEU A 79 -6.23 2.63 12.16
CA LEU A 79 -5.63 2.73 13.49
C LEU A 79 -5.24 4.17 13.85
N ARG A 80 -4.86 5.01 12.88
CA ARG A 80 -4.56 6.44 13.13
C ARG A 80 -5.73 7.24 13.71
N LYS A 81 -6.97 6.74 13.54
CA LYS A 81 -8.17 7.38 14.09
C LYS A 81 -8.40 7.02 15.55
N ASP A 82 -7.69 6.01 16.05
CA ASP A 82 -7.85 5.48 17.39
C ASP A 82 -6.67 5.92 18.29
N PRO A 83 -6.94 6.73 19.35
CA PRO A 83 -5.90 7.20 20.25
C PRO A 83 -5.08 6.08 20.92
N GLU A 84 -5.66 4.89 21.10
CA GLU A 84 -4.97 3.73 21.69
C GLU A 84 -3.74 3.33 20.88
N TYR A 85 -3.82 3.43 19.55
CA TYR A 85 -2.78 2.97 18.63
C TYR A 85 -1.89 4.11 18.12
N LYS A 86 -2.07 5.34 18.61
CA LYS A 86 -1.38 6.53 18.09
C LYS A 86 0.15 6.40 18.12
N THR A 87 0.70 5.94 19.23
CA THR A 87 2.16 5.74 19.36
C THR A 87 2.66 4.71 18.34
N TYR A 88 1.91 3.63 18.18
CA TYR A 88 2.25 2.55 17.25
C TYR A 88 2.15 3.00 15.79
N THR A 89 1.12 3.78 15.44
CA THR A 89 0.97 4.32 14.09
C THR A 89 2.09 5.31 13.74
N ASP A 90 2.39 6.24 14.65
CA ASP A 90 3.37 7.31 14.39
C ASP A 90 4.82 6.83 14.31
N SER A 91 5.15 5.74 15.01
CA SER A 91 6.53 5.23 15.08
C SER A 91 6.79 4.05 14.15
N THR A 92 5.86 3.09 14.11
CA THR A 92 6.08 1.79 13.46
C THR A 92 5.39 1.74 12.10
N LEU A 93 4.08 1.99 12.04
CA LEU A 93 3.35 1.91 10.78
C LEU A 93 3.76 3.02 9.82
N ASP A 94 3.98 4.25 10.28
CA ASP A 94 4.41 5.35 9.41
C ASP A 94 5.77 5.07 8.75
N ARG A 95 6.70 4.42 9.47
CA ARG A 95 7.97 3.97 8.91
C ARG A 95 7.76 2.91 7.84
N MET A 96 6.91 1.92 8.11
CA MET A 96 6.63 0.83 7.17
C MET A 96 5.93 1.33 5.90
N THR A 97 4.89 2.17 6.05
CA THR A 97 4.15 2.73 4.92
C THR A 97 5.01 3.69 4.10
N THR A 98 5.89 4.47 4.75
CA THR A 98 6.90 5.29 4.05
C THR A 98 7.87 4.43 3.24
N GLN A 99 8.36 3.32 3.80
CA GLN A 99 9.23 2.38 3.06
C GLN A 99 8.51 1.78 1.85
N MET A 100 7.25 1.39 1.99
CA MET A 100 6.43 0.87 0.89
C MET A 100 6.22 1.90 -0.23
N LEU A 101 5.92 3.16 0.14
CA LEU A 101 5.74 4.25 -0.81
C LEU A 101 7.07 4.60 -1.51
N GLY A 102 8.18 4.61 -0.77
CA GLY A 102 9.52 4.83 -1.32
C GLY A 102 9.92 3.78 -2.37
N VAL A 103 9.59 2.51 -2.14
CA VAL A 103 9.81 1.43 -3.11
C VAL A 103 8.98 1.64 -4.38
N ASN A 104 7.71 2.03 -4.24
CA ASN A 104 6.84 2.32 -5.38
C ASN A 104 7.33 3.53 -6.20
N MET A 105 7.80 4.59 -5.54
CA MET A 105 8.37 5.75 -6.24
C MET A 105 9.68 5.40 -6.96
N PHE A 106 10.56 4.60 -6.35
CA PHE A 106 11.80 4.15 -6.98
C PHE A 106 11.50 3.33 -8.24
N TYR A 107 10.56 2.39 -8.16
CA TYR A 107 10.15 1.57 -9.29
C TYR A 107 9.54 2.40 -10.42
N ASN A 108 8.65 3.33 -10.10
CA ASN A 108 8.08 4.26 -11.08
C ASN A 108 9.14 5.14 -11.74
N ASN A 109 10.14 5.61 -10.98
CA ASN A 109 11.22 6.43 -11.51
C ASN A 109 12.18 5.61 -12.40
N MET A 110 12.42 4.33 -12.07
CA MET A 110 13.20 3.41 -12.90
C MET A 110 12.48 3.07 -14.21
N LEU A 111 11.19 2.76 -14.15
CA LEU A 111 10.36 2.55 -15.34
C LEU A 111 10.31 3.81 -16.19
N TYR A 112 10.04 4.97 -15.60
CA TYR A 112 10.04 6.24 -16.31
C TYR A 112 11.38 6.46 -17.02
N LYS A 113 12.50 6.29 -16.32
CA LYS A 113 13.85 6.38 -16.95
C LYS A 113 14.05 5.38 -18.08
N SER A 114 13.52 4.15 -17.98
CA SER A 114 13.62 3.15 -19.05
C SER A 114 12.74 3.46 -20.27
N PHE A 115 11.64 4.20 -20.09
CA PHE A 115 10.77 4.65 -21.20
C PHE A 115 11.22 5.98 -21.81
N THR A 116 11.90 6.84 -21.04
CA THR A 116 12.36 8.16 -21.52
C THR A 116 13.82 8.20 -21.92
N LYS A 117 14.62 7.18 -21.62
CA LYS A 117 15.97 7.02 -22.17
C LYS A 117 15.93 5.99 -23.30
N THR A 118 15.81 6.47 -24.53
CA THR A 118 16.40 5.79 -25.69
C THR A 118 17.93 5.86 -25.56
N ASP A 119 18.65 4.83 -26.00
CA ASP A 119 20.13 4.73 -26.00
C ASP A 119 20.87 5.88 -26.73
N ASP A 120 20.14 6.87 -27.26
CA ASP A 120 20.62 8.00 -28.05
C ASP A 120 20.76 9.32 -27.25
N ASP A 121 20.94 9.28 -25.93
CA ASP A 121 21.36 10.48 -25.18
C ASP A 121 22.80 10.36 -24.67
N THR A 122 23.72 10.58 -25.61
CA THR A 122 25.15 10.83 -25.36
C THR A 122 25.42 12.34 -25.27
N SER A 123 24.61 13.08 -24.50
CA SER A 123 24.98 14.44 -24.12
C SER A 123 25.69 14.43 -22.75
N LEU A 124 26.99 14.74 -22.81
CA LEU A 124 27.91 15.01 -21.70
C LEU A 124 27.52 16.28 -20.93
#